data_AF-A0A938H413-F1
#
_entry.id   AF-A0A938H413-F1
#
_cell.length_a   1.000
_cell.length_b   1.000
_cell.length_c   1.000
_cell.angle_alpha   90.00
_cell.angle_beta   90.00
_cell.angle_gamma   90.00
#
_symmetry.space_group_name_H-M   'P 1'
#
loop_
_entity.id
_entity.type
_entity.pdbx_description
1 polymer ?
#
loop_
_entity_poly.entity_id
_entity_poly.type
_entity_poly.pdbx_seq_one_letter_code
_entity_poly.pdbx_strand_id
1 'polypeptide(L)'
;MTRLAVLNIVGLSDSLIGAHTPRLAAFAAKQGRQAYAPEFPAVTCTAQSSVLTGLPVASHGIVGNGWYDRESAEVRFWKQSNAIVRGEKLWDKMRATNPGFTCANLFWWYNMHSSVDFSITPRPLYPADGRK
;
A
#
# COMPACT_ATOMS: atom_id res chain seq x y z
N MET A 1 7.73 19.69 14.88
CA MET A 1 7.83 18.68 13.80
C MET A 1 6.43 18.27 13.37
N THR A 2 6.09 18.45 12.11
CA THR A 2 4.81 17.98 11.54
C THR A 2 4.92 16.48 11.24
N ARG A 3 3.99 15.68 11.75
CA ARG A 3 3.90 14.24 11.44
C ARG A 3 2.72 14.01 10.50
N LEU A 4 2.93 13.18 9.48
CA LEU A 4 1.88 12.76 8.55
C LEU A 4 1.55 11.30 8.78
N ALA A 5 0.26 10.98 8.89
CA ALA A 5 -0.24 9.61 8.87
C ALA A 5 -1.08 9.41 7.61
N VAL A 6 -0.73 8.40 6.82
CA VAL A 6 -1.51 7.98 5.65
C VAL A 6 -2.27 6.71 6.03
N LEU A 7 -3.59 6.81 6.06
CA LEU A 7 -4.47 5.68 6.38
C LEU A 7 -5.02 5.09 5.09
N ASN A 8 -4.67 3.84 4.80
CA ASN A 8 -5.30 3.08 3.74
C ASN A 8 -6.48 2.29 4.31
N ILE A 9 -7.69 2.75 4.01
CA ILE A 9 -8.93 2.12 4.45
C ILE A 9 -9.53 1.36 3.26
N VAL A 10 -9.21 0.07 3.18
CA VAL A 10 -9.62 -0.79 2.07
C VAL A 10 -11.15 -0.81 1.93
N GLY A 11 -11.65 -0.54 0.74
CA GLY A 11 -13.09 -0.56 0.43
C GLY A 11 -13.87 0.67 0.89
N LEU A 12 -13.22 1.69 1.47
CA LEU A 12 -13.89 2.94 1.81
C LEU A 12 -14.23 3.74 0.55
N SER A 13 -15.51 3.76 0.19
CA SER A 13 -16.07 4.66 -0.82
C SER A 13 -16.75 5.87 -0.17
N ASP A 14 -16.99 6.91 -0.96
CA ASP A 14 -17.67 8.13 -0.49
C ASP A 14 -19.08 7.83 0.07
N SER A 15 -19.78 6.86 -0.51
CA SER A 15 -21.11 6.41 -0.06
C SER A 15 -21.12 5.82 1.36
N LEU A 16 -19.97 5.42 1.89
CA LEU A 16 -19.84 4.91 3.26
C LEU A 16 -19.58 6.04 4.27
N ILE A 17 -19.33 7.27 3.80
CA ILE A 17 -19.06 8.43 4.66
C ILE A 17 -20.37 9.16 4.98
N GLY A 18 -20.99 8.83 6.10
CA GLY A 18 -22.28 9.40 6.49
C GLY A 18 -22.63 9.24 7.97
N ALA A 19 -23.90 8.99 8.26
CA ALA A 19 -24.46 8.93 9.62
C ALA A 19 -23.76 7.90 10.53
N HIS A 20 -23.28 6.79 9.95
CA HIS A 20 -22.57 5.73 10.69
C HIS A 20 -21.05 5.98 10.82
N THR A 21 -20.51 7.02 10.18
CA THR A 21 -19.10 7.42 10.28
C THR A 21 -18.98 8.91 10.61
N PRO A 22 -19.62 9.39 11.71
CA PRO A 22 -19.82 10.82 11.94
C PRO A 22 -18.50 11.60 12.08
N ARG A 23 -17.46 10.97 12.66
CA ARG A 23 -16.13 11.59 12.80
C ARG A 23 -15.42 11.77 11.46
N LEU A 24 -15.54 10.79 10.57
CA LEU A 24 -14.95 10.86 9.23
C LEU A 24 -15.71 11.87 8.36
N ALA A 25 -17.04 11.90 8.47
CA ALA A 25 -17.87 12.88 7.78
C ALA A 25 -17.52 14.32 8.20
N ALA A 26 -17.42 14.57 9.50
CA ALA A 26 -17.02 15.88 10.04
C ALA A 26 -15.60 16.28 9.63
N PHE A 27 -14.64 15.35 9.67
CA PHE A 27 -13.27 15.60 9.22
C PHE A 27 -13.24 16.01 7.75
N ALA A 28 -13.95 15.25 6.90
CA ALA A 28 -13.96 15.48 5.47
C ALA A 28 -14.72 16.77 5.09
N ALA A 29 -15.75 17.17 5.84
CA ALA A 29 -16.41 18.46 5.69
C ALA A 29 -15.48 19.63 6.04
N LYS A 30 -14.60 19.45 7.04
CA LYS A 30 -13.64 20.47 7.48
C LYS A 30 -12.43 20.59 6.55
N GLN A 31 -11.89 19.47 6.06
CA GLN A 31 -10.62 19.42 5.34
C GLN A 31 -10.78 19.27 3.82
N GLY A 32 -11.99 18.97 3.35
CA GLY A 32 -12.25 18.66 1.95
C GLY A 32 -12.07 17.17 1.61
N ARG A 33 -12.54 16.81 0.42
CA ARG A 33 -12.41 15.47 -0.18
C ARG A 33 -11.85 15.63 -1.57
N GLN A 34 -11.04 14.66 -1.98
CA GLN A 34 -10.55 14.58 -3.34
C GLN A 34 -10.64 13.12 -3.82
N ALA A 35 -11.10 12.95 -5.05
CA ALA A 35 -11.09 11.68 -5.75
C ALA A 35 -9.95 11.66 -6.76
N TYR A 36 -9.44 10.46 -7.04
CA TYR A 36 -8.50 10.20 -8.12
C TYR A 36 -8.94 8.93 -8.86
N ALA A 37 -8.52 8.81 -10.12
CA ALA A 37 -8.76 7.60 -10.88
C ALA A 37 -7.94 6.45 -10.26
N PRO A 38 -8.57 5.37 -9.77
CA PRO A 38 -7.84 4.25 -9.21
C PRO A 38 -7.05 3.53 -10.31
N GLU A 39 -5.95 2.93 -9.91
CA GLU A 39 -5.15 2.09 -10.81
C GLU A 39 -5.95 0.85 -11.26
N PHE A 40 -5.67 0.36 -12.48
CA PHE A 40 -6.21 -0.90 -12.97
C PHE A 40 -5.11 -1.98 -13.08
N PRO A 41 -5.28 -3.16 -12.48
CA PRO A 41 -6.47 -3.65 -11.76
C PRO A 41 -6.68 -3.00 -10.38
N ALA A 42 -7.94 -2.69 -10.04
CA ALA A 42 -8.32 -2.02 -8.79
C ALA A 42 -8.33 -2.98 -7.58
N VAL A 43 -7.21 -3.66 -7.35
CA VAL A 43 -6.99 -4.59 -6.23
C VAL A 43 -5.93 -4.05 -5.28
N THR A 44 -5.98 -4.49 -4.02
CA THR A 44 -5.22 -3.88 -2.91
C THR A 44 -3.72 -3.78 -3.16
N CYS A 45 -3.06 -4.86 -3.56
CA CYS A 45 -1.61 -4.87 -3.80
C CYS A 45 -1.19 -3.90 -4.92
N THR A 46 -1.99 -3.81 -5.98
CA THR A 46 -1.76 -2.90 -7.10
C THR A 46 -1.91 -1.46 -6.66
N ALA A 47 -3.07 -1.11 -6.10
CA ALA A 47 -3.35 0.25 -5.65
C ALA A 47 -2.34 0.75 -4.61
N GLN A 48 -1.96 -0.10 -3.63
CA GLN A 48 -0.95 0.26 -2.65
C GLN A 48 0.42 0.52 -3.28
N SER A 49 0.82 -0.29 -4.26
CA SER A 49 2.09 -0.10 -4.95
C SER A 49 2.12 1.22 -5.74
N SER A 50 1.02 1.57 -6.41
CA SER A 50 0.87 2.87 -7.09
C SER A 50 0.94 4.03 -6.10
N VAL A 51 0.25 3.95 -4.96
CA VAL A 51 0.29 5.00 -3.92
C VAL A 51 1.70 5.18 -3.34
N LEU A 52 2.42 4.08 -3.08
CA LEU A 52 3.74 4.13 -2.45
C LEU A 52 4.88 4.53 -3.41
N THR A 53 4.67 4.41 -4.72
CA THR A 53 5.68 4.74 -5.73
C THR A 53 5.33 5.99 -6.56
N GLY A 54 4.05 6.34 -6.64
CA GLY A 54 3.53 7.32 -7.60
C GLY A 54 3.61 6.84 -9.07
N LEU A 55 3.80 5.53 -9.30
CA LEU A 55 3.97 4.96 -10.63
C LEU A 55 2.74 4.15 -11.08
N PRO A 56 2.56 3.93 -12.39
CA PRO A 56 1.53 3.04 -12.90
C PRO A 56 1.93 1.56 -12.84
N VAL A 57 0.97 0.64 -13.00
CA VAL A 57 1.21 -0.83 -12.97
C VAL A 57 2.34 -1.27 -13.88
N ALA A 58 2.39 -0.72 -15.10
CA ALA A 58 3.42 -1.04 -16.08
C ALA A 58 4.84 -0.75 -15.57
N SER A 59 4.99 0.20 -14.64
CA SER A 59 6.27 0.63 -14.10
C SER A 59 6.61 -0.07 -12.78
N HIS A 60 5.68 -0.14 -11.81
CA HIS A 60 5.97 -0.80 -10.52
C HIS A 60 5.80 -2.33 -10.56
N GLY A 61 5.13 -2.87 -11.58
CA GLY A 61 5.08 -4.30 -11.90
C GLY A 61 4.10 -5.15 -11.08
N ILE A 62 3.28 -4.54 -10.21
CA ILE A 62 2.38 -5.27 -9.31
C ILE A 62 0.96 -5.25 -9.87
N VAL A 63 0.53 -6.39 -10.41
CA VAL A 63 -0.79 -6.57 -11.06
C VAL A 63 -1.86 -7.16 -10.13
N GLY A 64 -1.48 -7.56 -8.92
CA GLY A 64 -2.38 -8.10 -7.91
C GLY A 64 -1.65 -8.91 -6.85
N ASN A 65 -2.40 -9.71 -6.09
CA ASN A 65 -1.86 -10.50 -4.98
C ASN A 65 -0.99 -11.68 -5.48
N GLY A 66 -1.18 -12.10 -6.73
CA GLY A 66 -0.40 -13.15 -7.37
C GLY A 66 -0.51 -13.08 -8.88
N TRP A 67 0.46 -13.67 -9.56
CA TRP A 67 0.52 -13.75 -11.02
C TRP A 67 1.41 -14.93 -11.44
N TYR A 68 1.33 -15.28 -12.72
CA TYR A 68 2.23 -16.24 -13.33
C TYR A 68 3.61 -15.62 -13.53
N ASP A 69 4.59 -16.12 -12.79
CA ASP A 69 5.98 -15.73 -12.84
C ASP A 69 6.68 -16.49 -13.98
N ARG A 70 6.88 -15.81 -15.11
CA ARG A 70 7.40 -16.44 -16.33
C ARG A 70 8.82 -16.98 -16.18
N GLU A 71 9.63 -16.39 -15.30
CA GLU A 71 11.02 -16.83 -15.09
C GLU A 71 11.08 -18.20 -14.42
N SER A 72 10.12 -18.51 -13.54
CA SER A 72 10.04 -19.79 -12.82
C SER A 72 8.96 -20.73 -13.36
N ALA A 73 8.12 -20.28 -14.28
CA ALA A 73 6.95 -21.00 -14.77
C ALA A 73 5.94 -21.38 -13.66
N GLU A 74 5.83 -20.55 -12.62
CA GLU A 74 4.99 -20.81 -11.46
C GLU A 74 3.94 -19.71 -11.24
N VAL A 75 2.75 -20.09 -10.78
CA VAL A 75 1.82 -19.12 -10.19
C VAL A 75 2.22 -18.89 -8.75
N ARG A 76 2.52 -17.63 -8.41
CA ARG A 76 2.96 -17.25 -7.06
C ARG A 76 2.01 -16.23 -6.47
N PHE A 77 1.54 -16.49 -5.24
CA PHE A 77 0.65 -15.62 -4.50
C PHE A 77 1.32 -15.06 -3.25
N TRP A 78 0.83 -13.91 -2.79
CA TRP A 78 1.13 -13.32 -1.49
C TRP A 78 2.61 -13.05 -1.24
N LYS A 79 3.38 -12.79 -2.31
CA LYS A 79 4.78 -12.33 -2.21
C LYS A 79 4.85 -11.12 -1.25
N GLN A 80 5.85 -11.09 -0.39
CA GLN A 80 5.99 -10.03 0.63
C GLN A 80 7.23 -9.16 0.47
N SER A 81 8.21 -9.59 -0.34
CA SER A 81 9.43 -8.82 -0.55
C SER A 81 9.11 -7.43 -1.09
N ASN A 82 9.73 -6.39 -0.54
CA ASN A 82 9.59 -5.04 -1.09
C ASN A 82 10.27 -4.91 -2.47
N ALA A 83 11.32 -5.69 -2.73
CA ALA A 83 12.13 -5.62 -3.94
C ALA A 83 11.36 -6.00 -5.22
N ILE A 84 10.24 -6.72 -5.13
CA ILE A 84 9.41 -7.03 -6.30
C ILE A 84 8.60 -5.82 -6.78
N VAL A 85 8.41 -4.81 -5.92
CA VAL A 85 7.77 -3.55 -6.32
C VAL A 85 8.84 -2.67 -6.92
N ARG A 86 8.80 -2.46 -8.23
CA ARG A 86 9.80 -1.64 -8.94
C ARG A 86 9.57 -0.15 -8.68
N GLY A 87 10.62 0.64 -8.92
CA GLY A 87 10.61 2.10 -8.75
C GLY A 87 10.93 2.58 -7.33
N GLU A 88 11.33 3.84 -7.25
CA GLU A 88 11.62 4.54 -6.00
C GLU A 88 10.37 4.60 -5.10
N LYS A 89 10.55 4.33 -3.81
CA LYS A 89 9.47 4.39 -2.82
C LYS A 89 9.40 5.77 -2.22
N LEU A 90 8.21 6.17 -1.77
CA LEU A 90 7.95 7.48 -1.17
C LEU A 90 8.94 7.80 -0.04
N TRP A 91 9.22 6.84 0.83
CA TRP A 91 10.13 7.06 1.96
C TRP A 91 11.60 7.24 1.53
N ASP A 92 12.04 6.58 0.45
CA ASP A 92 13.39 6.77 -0.09
C ASP A 92 13.53 8.18 -0.68
N LYS A 93 12.53 8.61 -1.47
CA LYS A 93 12.45 9.96 -2.05
C LYS A 93 12.44 11.05 -0.98
N MET A 94 11.65 10.85 0.09
CA MET A 94 11.58 11.78 1.21
C MET A 94 12.90 11.84 1.98
N ARG A 95 13.58 10.70 2.16
CA ARG A 95 14.88 10.64 2.84
C ARG A 95 15.97 11.37 2.05
N ALA A 96 15.94 11.30 0.72
CA ALA A 96 16.87 12.03 -0.15
C ALA A 96 16.73 13.55 -0.04
N THR A 97 15.54 14.06 0.25
CA THR A 97 15.24 15.51 0.28
C THR A 97 15.12 16.09 1.70
N ASN A 98 14.98 15.24 2.71
CA ASN A 98 14.82 15.66 4.10
C ASN A 98 15.73 14.85 5.04
N PRO A 99 16.94 15.34 5.33
CA PRO A 99 17.86 14.69 6.27
C PRO A 99 17.20 14.46 7.64
N GLY A 100 17.24 13.22 8.12
CA GLY A 100 16.58 12.83 9.38
C GLY A 100 15.10 12.45 9.26
N PHE A 101 14.56 12.38 8.04
CA PHE A 101 13.24 11.80 7.81
C PHE A 101 13.19 10.35 8.31
N THR A 102 12.13 10.03 9.05
CA THR A 102 11.84 8.67 9.51
C THR A 102 10.45 8.24 9.02
N CYS A 103 10.32 6.96 8.71
CA CYS A 103 9.09 6.37 8.19
C CYS A 103 8.75 5.08 8.93
N ALA A 104 7.47 4.91 9.25
CA ALA A 104 6.90 3.66 9.69
C ALA A 104 5.92 3.15 8.63
N ASN A 105 6.10 1.91 8.17
CA ASN A 105 5.13 1.21 7.34
C ASN A 105 4.53 0.06 8.14
N LEU A 106 3.23 0.17 8.42
CA LEU A 106 2.49 -0.76 9.25
C LEU A 106 1.39 -1.42 8.40
N PHE A 107 1.55 -2.71 8.14
CA PHE A 107 0.57 -3.58 7.49
C PHE A 107 0.27 -3.33 6.01
N TRP A 108 1.04 -2.47 5.31
CA TRP A 108 0.93 -2.41 3.85
C TRP A 108 1.60 -3.63 3.22
N TRP A 109 1.14 -4.02 2.03
CA TRP A 109 1.69 -5.14 1.29
C TRP A 109 3.10 -4.84 0.79
N TYR A 110 3.85 -5.91 0.55
CA TYR A 110 5.24 -5.87 0.09
C TYR A 110 6.16 -5.12 1.05
N ASN A 111 5.94 -5.25 2.35
CA ASN A 111 6.68 -4.52 3.37
C ASN A 111 7.83 -5.34 3.99
N MET A 112 7.99 -6.61 3.64
CA MET A 112 9.16 -7.37 4.10
C MET A 112 10.42 -6.83 3.42
N HIS A 113 11.44 -6.55 4.23
CA HIS A 113 12.73 -6.03 3.76
C HIS A 113 12.64 -4.67 3.04
N SER A 114 11.64 -3.85 3.38
CA SER A 114 11.61 -2.44 2.96
C SER A 114 12.67 -1.61 3.71
N SER A 115 13.04 -0.46 3.16
CA SER A 115 14.01 0.49 3.73
C SER A 115 13.41 1.49 4.74
N VAL A 116 12.22 1.19 5.27
CA VAL A 116 11.58 2.00 6.32
C VAL A 116 12.26 1.76 7.67
N ASP A 117 12.20 2.76 8.55
CA ASP A 117 12.83 2.68 9.86
C ASP A 117 12.06 1.75 10.82
N PHE A 118 10.74 1.68 10.66
CA PHE A 118 9.87 0.79 11.42
C PHE A 118 8.94 0.03 10.49
N SER A 119 9.02 -1.30 10.50
CA SER A 119 8.20 -2.17 9.67
C SER A 119 7.40 -3.13 10.53
N ILE A 120 6.08 -3.17 10.32
CA ILE A 120 5.23 -4.24 10.82
C ILE A 120 4.51 -4.84 9.62
N THR A 121 4.60 -6.16 9.47
CA THR A 121 3.89 -6.91 8.45
C THR A 121 3.14 -8.07 9.11
N PRO A 122 1.93 -8.43 8.63
CA PRO A 122 1.29 -9.67 9.06
C PRO A 122 2.25 -10.83 8.80
N ARG A 123 2.42 -11.72 9.78
CA ARG A 123 3.20 -12.95 9.55
C ARG A 123 2.45 -13.79 8.51
N PRO A 124 3.05 -14.10 7.35
CA PRO A 124 2.38 -14.92 6.34
C PRO A 124 2.37 -16.37 6.83
N LEU A 125 1.31 -16.74 7.54
CA LEU A 125 0.95 -18.13 7.81
C LEU A 125 -0.22 -18.46 6.87
N TYR A 126 0.08 -19.23 5.84
CA TYR A 126 -0.92 -19.86 4.99
C TYR A 126 -0.69 -21.38 5.05
N PRO A 127 -1.11 -22.04 6.13
CA PRO A 127 -1.11 -23.49 6.21
C PRO A 127 -1.91 -24.08 5.04
N ALA A 128 -1.46 -25.23 4.52
CA ALA A 128 -2.17 -25.95 3.46
C ALA A 128 -3.61 -26.36 3.87
N ASP A 129 -3.90 -26.38 5.17
CA ASP A 129 -5.22 -26.67 5.74
C ASP A 129 -6.11 -25.42 5.94
N GLY A 130 -5.67 -24.24 5.50
CA GLY A 130 -6.47 -23.02 5.49
C GLY A 130 -6.66 -22.34 6.86
N ARG A 131 -5.97 -22.79 7.91
CA ARG A 131 -5.99 -22.11 9.22
C ARG A 131 -5.44 -20.68 9.13
N LYS A 132 -6.03 -19.74 9.87
CA LYS A 132 -5.57 -18.36 10.04
C LYS A 132 -5.10 -18.13 11.46
#